data_AF-A0A927HMT3-F1
#
_entry.id   AF-A0A927HMT3-F1
#
_cell.length_a   1.000
_cell.length_b   1.000
_cell.length_c   1.000
_cell.angle_alpha   90.00
_cell.angle_beta   90.00
_cell.angle_gamma   90.00
#
_symmetry.space_group_name_H-M   'P 1'
#
loop_
_entity.id
_entity.type
_entity.pdbx_description
1 polymer ?
#
loop_
_entity_poly.entity_id
_entity_poly.type
_entity_poly.pdbx_seq_one_letter_code
_entity_poly.pdbx_strand_id
1 'polypeptide(L)'
;MKKPTRAPAGQIRIIGGQWRGRKLPVPDSPGLRPTTDRVRETLFNWLAPSMVDANCTGLLRRKRCIRAEALSRYAASATLLEMERGVAQTLQKNLATLKATNAKVVNTNTLSFLAQQGTPYNVVFVDPPFRKGLLEETLSLLEQNGWLADDALIYVESEVENGLPPVPVHWDLHREKVAGRWLIVCITVRHKEDPMPVLINVGRLLMLGVWAFLILNLVHPFPRPLNIFINVALIFTAFMHALQMVMLKNGLPKDSPPMTGWQQLRVFIFGVFELLVWMKKFKAQVKK
;
A
#
# COMPACT_ATOMS: atom_id res chain seq x y z
N MET A 1 40.21 -25.62 30.19
CA MET A 1 39.51 -24.74 29.22
C MET A 1 38.05 -25.16 29.12
N LYS A 2 37.10 -24.37 29.68
CA LYS A 2 35.66 -24.65 29.51
C LYS A 2 35.27 -24.32 28.06
N LYS A 3 34.84 -25.33 27.29
CA LYS A 3 34.21 -25.12 25.97
C LYS A 3 33.03 -24.15 26.16
N PRO A 4 32.88 -23.09 25.35
CA PRO A 4 31.71 -22.23 25.43
C PRO A 4 30.48 -23.07 25.04
N THR A 5 29.60 -23.29 26.00
CA THR A 5 28.29 -23.93 25.79
C THR A 5 27.49 -23.04 24.85
N ARG A 6 27.31 -23.48 23.60
CA ARG A 6 26.41 -22.82 22.65
C ARG A 6 25.01 -22.83 23.24
N ALA A 7 24.42 -21.64 23.44
CA ALA A 7 23.02 -21.50 23.82
C ALA A 7 22.12 -22.22 22.79
N PRO A 8 21.00 -22.84 23.21
CA PRO A 8 20.13 -23.59 22.31
C PRO A 8 19.54 -22.66 21.25
N ALA A 9 19.71 -23.02 19.97
CA ALA A 9 19.17 -22.28 18.84
C ALA A 9 17.64 -22.32 18.85
N GLY A 10 16.98 -21.15 18.74
CA GLY A 10 15.54 -21.09 18.52
C GLY A 10 15.16 -21.65 17.15
N GLN A 11 13.89 -21.98 16.96
CA GLN A 11 13.34 -22.39 15.67
C GLN A 11 12.18 -21.50 15.27
N ILE A 12 12.08 -21.18 13.98
CA ILE A 12 10.93 -20.47 13.42
C ILE A 12 10.34 -21.27 12.26
N ARG A 13 9.02 -21.38 12.24
CA ARG A 13 8.26 -22.07 11.19
C ARG A 13 7.80 -21.10 10.10
N ILE A 14 7.89 -21.52 8.84
CA ILE A 14 7.29 -20.82 7.69
C ILE A 14 5.79 -21.18 7.62
N ILE A 15 4.93 -20.18 7.47
CA ILE A 15 3.48 -20.32 7.67
C ILE A 15 2.75 -20.68 6.38
N GLY A 16 3.15 -20.09 5.25
CA GLY A 16 2.51 -20.25 3.94
C GLY A 16 3.50 -20.28 2.79
N GLY A 17 2.99 -20.49 1.57
CA GLY A 17 3.79 -20.51 0.35
C GLY A 17 4.55 -21.81 0.09
N GLN A 18 5.53 -21.78 -0.82
CA GLN A 18 6.28 -22.95 -1.30
C GLN A 18 7.09 -23.69 -0.22
N TRP A 19 7.40 -23.03 0.90
CA TRP A 19 8.16 -23.62 2.02
C TRP A 19 7.31 -23.78 3.29
N ARG A 20 5.99 -23.75 3.15
CA ARG A 20 5.03 -23.92 4.26
C ARG A 20 5.41 -25.11 5.15
N GLY A 21 5.41 -24.87 6.47
CA GLY A 21 5.68 -25.89 7.49
C GLY A 21 7.16 -26.15 7.77
N ARG A 22 8.10 -25.66 6.94
CA ARG A 22 9.53 -25.80 7.20
C ARG A 22 9.95 -25.01 8.43
N LYS A 23 10.85 -25.59 9.21
CA LYS A 23 11.45 -24.97 10.39
C LYS A 23 12.87 -24.53 10.06
N LEU A 24 13.20 -23.29 10.38
CA LEU A 24 14.52 -22.70 10.20
C LEU A 24 15.19 -22.48 11.56
N PRO A 25 16.45 -22.87 11.72
CA PRO A 25 17.21 -22.53 12.92
C PRO A 25 17.49 -21.02 12.95
N VAL A 26 17.35 -20.42 14.12
CA VAL A 26 17.73 -19.02 14.36
C VAL A 26 18.66 -18.91 15.57
N PRO A 27 19.69 -18.05 15.49
CA PRO A 27 20.56 -17.82 16.62
C PRO A 27 19.78 -17.12 17.73
N ASP A 28 20.00 -17.53 18.97
CA ASP A 28 19.50 -16.81 20.12
C ASP A 28 20.38 -15.57 20.34
N SER A 29 19.79 -14.37 20.28
CA SER A 29 20.51 -13.12 20.48
C SER A 29 19.59 -12.11 21.17
N PRO A 30 20.12 -11.25 22.05
CA PRO A 30 19.35 -10.24 22.77
C PRO A 30 18.48 -9.38 21.83
N GLY A 31 17.17 -9.43 22.05
CA GLY A 31 16.17 -8.72 21.21
C GLY A 31 15.51 -9.57 20.12
N LEU A 32 15.95 -10.81 19.89
CA LEU A 32 15.19 -11.82 19.13
C LEU A 32 14.03 -12.35 19.99
N ARG A 33 12.91 -11.63 20.00
CA ARG A 33 11.63 -12.28 20.27
C ARG A 33 11.01 -12.67 18.93
N PRO A 34 10.73 -13.97 18.69
CA PRO A 34 10.02 -14.36 17.50
C PRO A 34 8.69 -13.61 17.44
N THR A 35 8.46 -12.89 16.35
CA THR A 35 7.10 -12.45 16.02
C THR A 35 6.21 -13.68 15.99
N THR A 36 5.12 -13.65 16.75
CA THR A 36 4.20 -14.79 16.82
C THR A 36 3.68 -15.14 15.42
N ASP A 37 3.39 -16.42 15.20
CA ASP A 37 2.82 -16.89 13.93
C ASP A 37 1.59 -16.06 13.55
N ARG A 38 0.75 -15.71 14.53
CA ARG A 38 -0.47 -14.89 14.33
C ARG A 38 -0.20 -13.49 13.78
N VAL A 39 0.86 -12.82 14.24
CA VAL A 39 1.22 -11.48 13.72
C VAL A 39 1.75 -11.58 12.30
N ARG A 40 2.60 -12.57 12.02
CA ARG A 40 3.10 -12.83 10.66
C ARG A 40 1.96 -13.20 9.71
N GLU A 41 1.03 -14.05 10.14
CA GLU A 41 -0.14 -14.42 9.36
C GLU A 41 -1.03 -13.21 9.05
N THR A 42 -1.29 -12.34 10.05
CA THR A 42 -2.03 -11.10 9.83
C THR A 42 -1.34 -10.23 8.78
N LEU A 43 -0.03 -10.02 8.91
CA LEU A 43 0.75 -9.24 7.96
C LEU A 43 0.66 -9.80 6.54
N PHE A 44 0.93 -11.08 6.36
CA PHE A 44 0.93 -11.67 5.02
C PHE A 44 -0.46 -11.84 4.43
N ASN A 45 -1.52 -11.81 5.25
CA ASN A 45 -2.89 -11.67 4.73
C ASN A 45 -3.13 -10.28 4.17
N TRP A 46 -2.56 -9.22 4.77
CA TRP A 46 -2.63 -7.88 4.21
C TRP A 46 -1.81 -7.74 2.93
N LEU A 47 -0.63 -8.34 2.89
CA LEU A 47 0.27 -8.24 1.74
C LEU A 47 -0.07 -9.22 0.62
N ALA A 48 -0.89 -10.24 0.85
CA ALA A 48 -1.16 -11.31 -0.12
C ALA A 48 -1.44 -10.84 -1.56
N PRO A 49 -2.24 -9.77 -1.80
CA PRO A 49 -2.50 -9.28 -3.16
C PRO A 49 -1.29 -8.68 -3.87
N SER A 50 -0.28 -8.25 -3.11
CA SER A 50 0.89 -7.49 -3.58
C SER A 50 2.20 -8.26 -3.40
N MET A 51 2.15 -9.55 -3.05
CA MET A 51 3.35 -10.35 -2.76
C MET A 51 3.94 -11.05 -3.99
N VAL A 52 3.09 -11.52 -4.90
CA VAL A 52 3.55 -12.25 -6.09
C VAL A 52 4.35 -11.31 -6.97
N ASP A 53 5.55 -11.74 -7.37
CA ASP A 53 6.51 -10.99 -8.20
C ASP A 53 7.01 -9.67 -7.58
N ALA A 54 6.78 -9.45 -6.27
CA ALA A 54 7.24 -8.25 -5.59
C ALA A 54 8.74 -8.28 -5.30
N ASN A 55 9.42 -7.15 -5.53
CA ASN A 55 10.76 -6.92 -4.99
C ASN A 55 10.63 -6.45 -3.54
N CYS A 56 11.06 -7.31 -2.61
CA CYS A 56 10.99 -7.02 -1.20
C CYS A 56 12.36 -6.61 -0.64
N THR A 57 12.39 -5.64 0.26
CA THR A 57 13.54 -5.44 1.14
C THR A 57 13.09 -5.52 2.58
N GLY A 58 13.99 -6.02 3.42
CA GLY A 58 13.74 -6.07 4.84
C GLY A 58 14.86 -5.42 5.61
N LEU A 59 14.48 -4.41 6.35
CA LEU A 59 15.32 -3.53 7.13
C LEU A 59 15.26 -3.94 8.61
N LEU A 60 16.41 -4.03 9.25
CA LEU A 60 16.59 -4.13 10.71
C LEU A 60 16.23 -5.47 11.38
N ARG A 61 16.65 -5.57 12.64
CA ARG A 61 17.14 -6.76 13.37
C ARG A 61 16.12 -7.88 13.63
N ARG A 62 14.83 -7.56 13.72
CA ARG A 62 13.86 -8.39 14.47
C ARG A 62 13.01 -9.34 13.63
N LYS A 63 12.76 -9.03 12.36
CA LYS A 63 11.87 -9.82 11.47
C LYS A 63 12.59 -10.74 10.49
N ARG A 64 13.57 -11.50 10.98
CA ARG A 64 14.41 -12.39 10.16
C ARG A 64 13.61 -13.45 9.38
N CYS A 65 12.45 -13.88 9.91
CA CYS A 65 11.57 -14.84 9.23
C CYS A 65 10.49 -14.23 8.34
N ILE A 66 10.23 -12.93 8.42
CA ILE A 66 9.25 -12.29 7.51
C ILE A 66 9.80 -12.28 6.08
N ARG A 67 11.12 -12.15 5.90
CA ARG A 67 11.74 -12.13 4.56
C ARG A 67 11.75 -13.52 3.91
N ALA A 68 11.98 -14.57 4.68
CA ALA A 68 11.84 -15.94 4.19
C ALA A 68 10.37 -16.29 3.88
N GLU A 69 9.42 -15.76 4.66
CA GLU A 69 7.98 -15.91 4.41
C GLU A 69 7.55 -15.17 3.13
N ALA A 70 8.12 -14.00 2.86
CA ALA A 70 7.92 -13.24 1.63
C ALA A 70 8.34 -14.05 0.39
N LEU A 71 9.56 -14.60 0.40
CA LEU A 71 10.07 -15.49 -0.65
C LEU A 71 9.26 -16.79 -0.77
N SER A 72 8.80 -17.34 0.36
CA SER A 72 7.91 -18.50 0.35
C SER A 72 6.60 -18.19 -0.39
N ARG A 73 6.11 -16.95 -0.30
CA ARG A 73 4.88 -16.47 -0.97
C ARG A 73 5.13 -15.89 -2.37
N TYR A 74 6.19 -16.35 -3.04
CA TYR A 74 6.49 -16.03 -4.44
C TYR A 74 6.87 -14.56 -4.70
N ALA A 75 7.51 -13.89 -3.74
CA ALA A 75 8.21 -12.64 -4.03
C ALA A 75 9.28 -12.86 -5.13
N ALA A 76 9.41 -11.93 -6.06
CA ALA A 76 10.40 -11.99 -7.13
C ALA A 76 11.82 -11.99 -6.57
N SER A 77 12.10 -11.10 -5.62
CA SER A 77 13.38 -11.03 -4.95
C SER A 77 13.28 -10.53 -3.52
N ALA A 78 14.25 -10.87 -2.67
CA ALA A 78 14.35 -10.30 -1.33
C ALA A 78 15.79 -9.87 -0.98
N THR A 79 15.95 -8.61 -0.57
CA THR A 79 17.18 -8.10 0.04
C THR A 79 17.05 -8.09 1.57
N LEU A 80 17.96 -8.78 2.25
CA LEU A 80 17.99 -8.89 3.70
C LEU A 80 19.19 -8.13 4.25
N LEU A 81 18.95 -7.02 4.95
CA LEU A 81 20.01 -6.30 5.65
C LEU A 81 20.19 -6.85 7.07
N GLU A 82 21.42 -7.15 7.44
CA GLU A 82 21.77 -7.63 8.78
C GLU A 82 23.12 -7.07 9.23
N MET A 83 23.18 -6.43 10.40
CA MET A 83 24.43 -5.86 10.91
C MET A 83 25.33 -6.91 11.55
N GLU A 84 24.76 -7.92 12.23
CA GLU A 84 25.53 -8.92 12.97
C GLU A 84 26.01 -10.06 12.07
N ARG A 85 27.32 -10.21 11.91
CA ARG A 85 27.94 -11.22 11.02
C ARG A 85 27.48 -12.65 11.29
N GLY A 86 27.43 -13.07 12.56
CA GLY A 86 27.02 -14.43 12.93
C GLY A 86 25.58 -14.74 12.49
N VAL A 87 24.70 -13.74 12.55
CA VAL A 87 23.31 -13.90 12.12
C VAL A 87 23.17 -13.81 10.61
N ALA A 88 23.91 -12.91 9.95
CA ALA A 88 23.96 -12.85 8.49
C ALA A 88 24.38 -14.19 7.87
N GLN A 89 25.39 -14.85 8.46
CA GLN A 89 25.81 -16.20 8.05
C GLN A 89 24.72 -17.25 8.27
N THR A 90 23.98 -17.18 9.38
CA THR A 90 22.86 -18.10 9.63
C THR A 90 21.72 -17.90 8.63
N LEU A 91 21.43 -16.64 8.28
CA LEU A 91 20.46 -16.30 7.24
C LEU A 91 20.87 -16.86 5.88
N GLN A 92 22.14 -16.70 5.48
CA GLN A 92 22.66 -17.26 4.25
C GLN A 92 22.52 -18.80 4.21
N LYS A 93 22.84 -19.48 5.31
CA LYS A 93 22.66 -20.94 5.44
C LYS A 93 21.20 -21.35 5.34
N ASN A 94 20.29 -20.60 5.94
CA ASN A 94 18.85 -20.87 5.86
C ASN A 94 18.33 -20.70 4.43
N LEU A 95 18.75 -19.64 3.72
CA LEU A 95 18.39 -19.43 2.32
C LEU A 95 18.94 -20.54 1.41
N ALA A 96 20.19 -20.96 1.62
CA ALA A 96 20.78 -22.09 0.91
C ALA A 96 20.01 -23.41 1.17
N THR A 97 19.59 -23.65 2.42
CA THR A 97 18.78 -24.83 2.80
C THR A 97 17.41 -24.84 2.12
N LEU A 98 16.83 -23.66 1.90
CA LEU A 98 15.58 -23.47 1.17
C LEU A 98 15.78 -23.46 -0.36
N LYS A 99 17.03 -23.48 -0.84
CA LYS A 99 17.41 -23.29 -2.25
C LYS A 99 16.84 -21.99 -2.83
N ALA A 100 16.78 -20.94 -2.01
CA ALA A 100 16.31 -19.62 -2.40
C ALA A 100 17.37 -18.90 -3.24
N THR A 101 17.28 -18.96 -4.56
CA THR A 101 18.22 -18.31 -5.48
C THR A 101 17.96 -16.81 -5.65
N ASN A 102 16.75 -16.37 -5.34
CA ASN A 102 16.27 -15.00 -5.51
C ASN A 102 16.36 -14.15 -4.22
N ALA A 103 17.37 -14.42 -3.38
CA ALA A 103 17.55 -13.73 -2.11
C ALA A 103 19.01 -13.30 -1.92
N LYS A 104 19.21 -12.07 -1.40
CA LYS A 104 20.54 -11.52 -1.11
C LYS A 104 20.63 -11.09 0.35
N VAL A 105 21.65 -11.55 1.06
CA VAL A 105 21.96 -11.10 2.43
C VAL A 105 23.12 -10.11 2.36
N VAL A 106 22.90 -8.90 2.86
CA VAL A 106 23.92 -7.85 2.93
C VAL A 106 24.27 -7.62 4.40
N ASN A 107 25.53 -7.88 4.76
CA ASN A 107 25.99 -7.63 6.11
C ASN A 107 26.36 -6.15 6.30
N THR A 108 25.42 -5.32 6.72
CA THR A 108 25.60 -3.86 6.82
C THR A 108 24.67 -3.22 7.85
N ASN A 109 24.97 -1.98 8.23
CA ASN A 109 24.06 -1.12 8.97
C ASN A 109 22.97 -0.59 8.01
N THR A 110 21.70 -0.66 8.44
CA THR A 110 20.57 -0.21 7.63
C THR A 110 20.67 1.25 7.20
N LEU A 111 20.98 2.16 8.13
CA LEU A 111 21.03 3.60 7.83
C LEU A 111 22.16 3.89 6.82
N SER A 112 23.33 3.30 7.03
CA SER A 112 24.45 3.42 6.09
C SER A 112 24.12 2.86 4.71
N PHE A 113 23.35 1.77 4.64
CA PHE A 113 22.90 1.20 3.36
C PHE A 113 21.86 2.05 2.67
N LEU A 114 20.97 2.72 3.43
CA LEU A 114 19.93 3.56 2.88
C LEU A 114 20.43 4.96 2.51
N ALA A 115 21.57 5.40 3.04
CA ALA A 115 22.20 6.70 2.76
C ALA A 115 22.77 6.87 1.34
N GLN A 116 22.71 5.82 0.51
CA GLN A 116 23.10 5.86 -0.90
C GLN A 116 21.85 5.83 -1.79
N GLN A 117 22.02 6.14 -3.07
CA GLN A 117 20.94 6.03 -4.05
C GLN A 117 20.43 4.58 -4.17
N GLY A 118 19.12 4.44 -4.02
CA GLY A 118 18.44 3.17 -3.92
C GLY A 118 17.98 2.59 -5.24
N THR A 119 17.60 1.32 -5.18
CA THR A 119 16.76 0.67 -6.19
C THR A 119 15.37 0.49 -5.59
N PRO A 120 14.29 0.88 -6.30
CA PRO A 120 12.93 0.81 -5.77
C PRO A 120 12.48 -0.59 -5.37
N TYR A 121 11.90 -0.71 -4.18
CA TYR A 121 11.24 -1.92 -3.68
C TYR A 121 9.72 -1.75 -3.63
N ASN A 122 8.99 -2.84 -3.92
CA ASN A 122 7.53 -2.87 -3.84
C ASN A 122 7.05 -3.09 -2.40
N VAL A 123 7.81 -3.85 -1.60
CA VAL A 123 7.46 -4.12 -0.20
C VAL A 123 8.68 -3.92 0.68
N VAL A 124 8.55 -3.05 1.67
CA VAL A 124 9.61 -2.71 2.63
C VAL A 124 9.19 -3.09 4.02
N PHE A 125 9.98 -3.91 4.72
CA PHE A 125 9.74 -4.24 6.12
C PHE A 125 10.66 -3.43 7.03
N VAL A 126 10.09 -2.60 7.91
CA VAL A 126 10.79 -1.72 8.85
C VAL A 126 10.45 -2.14 10.28
N ASP A 127 11.44 -2.71 10.99
CA ASP A 127 11.32 -3.07 12.40
C ASP A 127 12.59 -2.61 13.15
N PRO A 128 12.67 -1.31 13.47
CA PRO A 128 13.85 -0.75 14.10
C PRO A 128 13.99 -1.26 15.54
N PRO A 129 15.22 -1.39 16.06
CA PRO A 129 15.39 -1.59 17.49
C PRO A 129 14.79 -0.39 18.23
N PHE A 130 14.35 -0.61 19.47
CA PHE A 130 13.60 0.33 20.33
C PHE A 130 14.18 1.74 20.57
N ARG A 131 15.30 2.09 19.94
CA ARG A 131 15.89 3.42 20.08
C ARG A 131 15.03 4.43 19.31
N LYS A 132 14.53 5.43 20.06
CA LYS A 132 13.87 6.62 19.50
C LYS A 132 14.74 7.26 18.41
N GLY A 133 14.12 7.71 17.32
CA GLY A 133 14.77 8.36 16.18
C GLY A 133 15.13 7.43 15.01
N LEU A 134 15.44 6.16 15.23
CA LEU A 134 15.83 5.26 14.15
C LEU A 134 14.73 5.00 13.12
N LEU A 135 13.47 4.94 13.59
CA LEU A 135 12.33 4.72 12.70
C LEU A 135 12.16 5.91 11.74
N GLU A 136 12.11 7.11 12.29
CA GLU A 136 11.96 8.35 11.52
C GLU A 136 13.08 8.52 10.50
N GLU A 137 14.34 8.35 10.92
CA GLU A 137 15.50 8.42 10.04
C GLU A 137 15.44 7.36 8.92
N THR A 138 15.01 6.14 9.24
CA THR A 138 14.86 5.07 8.24
C THR A 138 13.79 5.41 7.21
N LEU A 139 12.62 5.92 7.64
CA LEU A 139 11.54 6.30 6.73
C LEU A 139 11.94 7.50 5.86
N SER A 140 12.66 8.47 6.44
CA SER A 140 13.19 9.63 5.72
C SER A 140 14.17 9.22 4.61
N LEU A 141 15.12 8.33 4.93
CA LEU A 141 16.10 7.84 3.94
C LEU A 141 15.46 6.99 2.84
N LEU A 142 14.45 6.18 3.17
CA LEU A 142 13.69 5.40 2.18
C LEU A 142 13.06 6.29 1.11
N GLU A 143 12.45 7.38 1.56
CA GLU A 143 11.81 8.37 0.71
C GLU A 143 12.82 9.15 -0.12
N GLN A 144 13.80 9.78 0.54
CA GLN A 144 14.72 10.73 -0.10
C GLN A 144 15.65 10.07 -1.13
N ASN A 145 16.04 8.82 -0.90
CA ASN A 145 17.06 8.16 -1.72
C ASN A 145 16.48 7.19 -2.75
N GLY A 146 15.16 7.21 -3.00
CA GLY A 146 14.54 6.44 -4.09
C GLY A 146 14.48 4.93 -3.87
N TRP A 147 14.29 4.50 -2.62
CA TRP A 147 14.18 3.07 -2.28
C TRP A 147 12.76 2.52 -2.45
N LEU A 148 11.79 3.36 -2.77
CA LEU A 148 10.37 3.02 -2.81
C LEU A 148 9.86 3.11 -4.25
N ALA A 149 9.13 2.09 -4.68
CA ALA A 149 8.38 2.15 -5.93
C ALA A 149 7.14 3.06 -5.80
N ASP A 150 6.55 3.46 -6.93
CA ASP A 150 5.41 4.39 -6.97
C ASP A 150 4.20 3.95 -6.11
N ASP A 151 3.97 2.64 -5.96
CA ASP A 151 2.91 2.02 -5.16
C ASP A 151 3.48 1.11 -4.06
N ALA A 152 4.62 1.48 -3.47
CA ALA A 152 5.27 0.66 -2.45
C ALA A 152 4.42 0.48 -1.19
N LEU A 153 4.52 -0.70 -0.57
CA LEU A 153 3.95 -0.99 0.73
C LEU A 153 5.07 -1.02 1.78
N ILE A 154 4.93 -0.20 2.81
CA ILE A 154 5.86 -0.15 3.93
C ILE A 154 5.17 -0.75 5.16
N TYR A 155 5.70 -1.87 5.63
CA TYR A 155 5.32 -2.45 6.90
C TYR A 155 6.18 -1.86 8.01
N VAL A 156 5.55 -1.25 9.01
CA VAL A 156 6.22 -0.68 10.17
C VAL A 156 5.72 -1.37 11.43
N GLU A 157 6.65 -1.73 12.30
CA GLU A 157 6.36 -2.16 13.66
C GLU A 157 6.99 -1.20 14.67
N SER A 158 6.20 -0.70 15.60
CA SER A 158 6.64 0.16 16.70
C SER A 158 5.97 -0.25 18.01
N GLU A 159 6.42 0.30 19.13
CA GLU A 159 5.68 0.20 20.39
C GLU A 159 4.55 1.22 20.40
N VAL A 160 3.40 0.87 20.97
CA VAL A 160 2.23 1.75 21.05
C VAL A 160 2.59 3.09 21.71
N GLU A 161 3.46 3.08 22.73
CA GLU A 161 3.92 4.29 23.43
C GLU A 161 4.74 5.24 22.55
N ASN A 162 5.44 4.73 21.53
CA ASN A 162 6.23 5.54 20.61
C ASN A 162 5.41 6.03 19.40
N GLY A 163 4.25 5.41 19.14
CA GLY A 163 3.40 5.74 18.00
C GLY A 163 4.08 5.53 16.64
N LEU A 164 3.49 6.13 15.61
CA LEU A 164 4.12 6.34 14.30
C LEU A 164 4.77 7.73 14.29
N PRO A 165 6.00 7.87 13.78
CA PRO A 165 6.56 9.19 13.51
C PRO A 165 5.79 9.87 12.37
N PRO A 166 5.93 11.20 12.21
CA PRO A 166 5.42 11.90 11.04
C PRO A 166 5.95 11.23 9.76
N VAL A 167 5.03 10.90 8.86
CA VAL A 167 5.33 10.32 7.54
C VAL A 167 5.17 11.38 6.46
N PRO A 168 5.83 11.24 5.30
CA PRO A 168 5.62 12.13 4.16
C PRO A 168 4.14 12.26 3.76
N VAL A 169 3.76 13.41 3.20
CA VAL A 169 2.35 13.75 2.89
C VAL A 169 1.71 12.78 1.87
N HIS A 170 2.51 12.21 0.98
CA HIS A 170 2.10 11.25 -0.05
C HIS A 170 2.10 9.80 0.42
N TRP A 171 2.23 9.56 1.72
CA TRP A 171 2.10 8.24 2.34
C TRP A 171 0.73 8.12 3.02
N ASP A 172 -0.06 7.16 2.57
CA ASP A 172 -1.36 6.84 3.13
C ASP A 172 -1.25 5.71 4.15
N LEU A 173 -1.80 5.90 5.35
CA LEU A 173 -2.03 4.80 6.28
C LEU A 173 -3.06 3.81 5.66
N HIS A 174 -2.61 2.60 5.32
CA HIS A 174 -3.46 1.58 4.72
C HIS A 174 -4.16 0.72 5.76
N ARG A 175 -3.40 0.17 6.72
CA ARG A 175 -3.94 -0.63 7.83
C ARG A 175 -3.14 -0.41 9.11
N GLU A 176 -3.83 -0.53 10.23
CA GLU A 176 -3.25 -0.45 11.56
C GLU A 176 -3.81 -1.57 12.44
N LYS A 177 -2.97 -2.12 13.31
CA LYS A 177 -3.39 -3.08 14.32
C LYS A 177 -2.51 -3.01 15.56
N VAL A 178 -3.16 -2.91 16.71
CA VAL A 178 -2.48 -3.04 18.00
C VAL A 178 -2.50 -4.51 18.44
N ALA A 179 -1.33 -5.05 18.79
CA ALA A 179 -1.14 -6.41 19.28
C ALA A 179 -0.39 -6.39 20.62
N GLY A 180 -1.12 -6.17 21.71
CA GLY A 180 -0.53 -5.98 23.03
C GLY A 180 0.20 -4.63 23.09
N ARG A 181 1.53 -4.65 23.32
CA ARG A 181 2.36 -3.43 23.36
C ARG A 181 2.87 -2.97 22.00
N TRP A 182 2.55 -3.71 20.93
CA TRP A 182 3.04 -3.46 19.58
C TRP A 182 1.98 -2.78 18.73
N LEU A 183 2.38 -1.73 18.03
CA LEU A 183 1.64 -1.08 16.97
C LEU A 183 2.18 -1.59 15.63
N ILE A 184 1.30 -2.16 14.83
CA ILE A 184 1.62 -2.72 13.52
C ILE A 184 0.91 -1.91 12.47
N VAL A 185 1.65 -1.44 11.48
CA VAL A 185 1.19 -0.45 10.53
C VAL A 185 1.60 -0.87 9.13
N CYS A 186 0.67 -0.79 8.19
CA CYS A 186 0.94 -0.91 6.77
C CYS A 186 0.63 0.44 6.12
N ILE A 187 1.63 1.01 5.46
CA ILE A 187 1.58 2.30 4.79
C ILE A 187 1.67 2.03 3.28
N THR A 188 0.81 2.69 2.52
CA THR A 188 0.91 2.71 1.05
C THR A 188 1.54 4.02 0.64
N VAL A 189 2.62 3.92 -0.13
CA VAL A 189 3.29 5.05 -0.74
C VAL A 189 2.65 5.30 -2.10
N ARG A 190 2.33 6.56 -2.43
CA ARG A 190 1.86 6.95 -3.76
C ARG A 190 2.70 8.10 -4.30
N HIS A 191 3.76 7.81 -5.06
CA HIS A 191 4.56 8.87 -5.70
C HIS A 191 3.88 9.45 -6.94
N LYS A 192 3.01 8.68 -7.59
CA LYS A 192 2.28 9.14 -8.77
C LYS A 192 1.01 9.86 -8.32
N GLU A 193 0.92 11.15 -8.63
CA GLU A 193 -0.38 11.82 -8.66
C GLU A 193 -1.29 10.98 -9.54
N ASP A 194 -2.40 10.51 -8.99
CA ASP A 194 -3.43 9.89 -9.79
C ASP A 194 -3.85 10.94 -10.85
N PRO A 195 -3.63 10.72 -12.16
CA PRO A 195 -4.04 11.71 -13.17
C PRO A 195 -5.57 11.86 -13.22
N MET A 196 -6.30 10.90 -12.63
CA MET A 196 -7.76 10.90 -12.61
C MET A 196 -8.35 12.15 -11.95
N PRO A 197 -7.94 12.63 -10.76
CA PRO A 197 -8.46 13.88 -10.19
C PRO A 197 -8.32 15.09 -11.12
N VAL A 198 -7.21 15.23 -11.86
CA VAL A 198 -7.04 16.32 -12.83
C VAL A 198 -8.01 16.14 -13.99
N LEU A 199 -8.06 14.94 -14.59
CA LEU A 199 -8.94 14.65 -15.72
C LEU A 199 -10.43 14.79 -15.36
N ILE A 200 -10.81 14.38 -14.15
CA ILE A 200 -12.15 14.52 -13.59
C ILE A 200 -12.51 15.99 -13.43
N ASN A 201 -11.60 16.82 -12.90
CA ASN A 201 -11.86 18.26 -12.73
C ASN A 201 -11.96 18.98 -14.07
N VAL A 202 -11.12 18.64 -15.04
CA VAL A 202 -11.24 19.13 -16.42
C VAL A 202 -12.58 18.73 -17.04
N GLY A 203 -12.98 17.46 -16.90
CA GLY A 203 -14.28 16.97 -17.36
C GLY A 203 -15.47 17.68 -16.71
N ARG A 204 -15.40 17.96 -15.40
CA ARG A 204 -16.41 18.76 -14.68
C ARG A 204 -16.51 20.18 -15.22
N LEU A 205 -15.38 20.84 -15.48
CA LEU A 205 -15.35 22.19 -16.04
C LEU A 205 -15.98 22.22 -17.44
N LEU A 206 -15.64 21.24 -18.27
CA LEU A 206 -16.22 21.09 -19.61
C LEU A 206 -17.75 20.91 -19.53
N MET A 207 -18.24 20.05 -18.62
CA MET A 207 -19.68 19.85 -18.41
C MET A 207 -20.40 21.12 -17.97
N LEU A 208 -19.79 21.93 -17.09
CA LEU A 208 -20.35 23.24 -16.73
C LEU A 208 -20.42 24.17 -17.93
N GLY A 209 -19.41 24.17 -18.79
CA GLY A 209 -19.41 24.92 -20.05
C GLY A 209 -20.55 24.48 -20.97
N VAL A 210 -20.79 23.17 -21.11
CA VAL A 210 -21.91 22.64 -21.90
C VAL A 210 -23.25 23.07 -21.32
N TRP A 211 -23.48 22.88 -20.02
CA TRP A 211 -24.71 23.31 -19.37
C TRP A 211 -24.94 24.82 -19.48
N ALA A 212 -23.90 25.62 -19.25
CA ALA A 212 -23.97 27.08 -19.37
C ALA A 212 -24.35 27.49 -20.80
N PHE A 213 -23.73 26.89 -21.82
CA PHE A 213 -24.04 27.17 -23.22
C PHE A 213 -25.48 26.80 -23.59
N LEU A 214 -25.95 25.62 -23.15
CA LEU A 214 -27.31 25.15 -23.42
C LEU A 214 -28.38 26.00 -22.70
N ILE A 215 -28.13 26.35 -21.43
CA ILE A 215 -29.04 27.19 -20.62
C ILE A 215 -29.03 28.64 -21.09
N LEU A 216 -27.87 29.15 -21.54
CA LEU A 216 -27.77 30.52 -22.08
C LEU A 216 -28.73 30.72 -23.24
N ASN A 217 -28.95 29.70 -24.08
CA ASN A 217 -29.93 29.77 -25.17
C ASN A 217 -31.40 29.90 -24.68
N LEU A 218 -31.71 29.52 -23.43
CA LEU A 218 -33.05 29.74 -22.85
C LEU A 218 -33.27 31.20 -22.43
N VAL A 219 -32.21 31.85 -21.93
CA VAL A 219 -32.26 33.23 -21.43
C VAL A 219 -32.01 34.24 -22.55
N HIS A 220 -31.04 33.94 -23.41
CA HIS A 220 -30.64 34.70 -24.58
C HIS A 220 -30.64 33.79 -25.81
N PRO A 221 -31.79 33.68 -26.50
CA PRO A 221 -31.93 32.75 -27.62
C PRO A 221 -31.02 33.12 -28.78
N PHE A 222 -30.26 32.14 -29.27
CA PHE A 222 -29.41 32.30 -30.45
C PHE A 222 -30.26 32.51 -31.73
N PRO A 223 -29.69 33.08 -32.81
CA PRO A 223 -30.39 33.23 -34.07
C PRO A 223 -30.78 31.87 -34.66
N ARG A 224 -31.89 31.84 -35.42
CA ARG A 224 -32.32 30.63 -36.13
C ARG A 224 -31.35 30.33 -37.30
N PRO A 225 -31.02 29.05 -37.56
CA PRO A 225 -31.62 27.84 -37.01
C PRO A 225 -30.96 27.30 -35.73
N LEU A 226 -29.85 27.88 -35.28
CA LEU A 226 -28.99 27.34 -34.21
C LEU A 226 -29.74 27.10 -32.89
N ASN A 227 -30.65 28.00 -32.52
CA ASN A 227 -31.48 27.86 -31.32
C ASN A 227 -32.32 26.57 -31.29
N ILE A 228 -32.85 26.12 -32.43
CA ILE A 228 -33.63 24.88 -32.51
C ILE A 228 -32.75 23.68 -32.15
N PHE A 229 -31.55 23.63 -32.73
CA PHE A 229 -30.58 22.58 -32.43
C PHE A 229 -30.16 22.57 -30.96
N ILE A 230 -29.94 23.75 -30.37
CA ILE A 230 -29.52 23.87 -28.96
C ILE A 230 -30.64 23.45 -28.00
N ASN A 231 -31.90 23.82 -28.27
CA ASN A 231 -33.03 23.38 -27.45
C ASN A 231 -33.22 21.85 -27.50
N VAL A 232 -33.10 21.26 -28.69
CA VAL A 232 -33.12 19.80 -28.86
C VAL A 232 -31.96 19.19 -28.08
N ALA A 233 -30.73 19.72 -28.21
CA ALA A 233 -29.57 19.24 -27.48
C ALA A 233 -29.77 19.31 -25.96
N LEU A 234 -30.39 20.38 -25.43
CA LEU A 234 -30.70 20.50 -24.01
C LEU A 234 -31.66 19.41 -23.52
N ILE A 235 -32.75 19.16 -24.25
CA ILE A 235 -33.73 18.13 -23.91
C ILE A 235 -33.08 16.75 -23.90
N PHE A 236 -32.32 16.41 -24.96
CA PHE A 236 -31.63 15.12 -25.04
C PHE A 236 -30.54 14.97 -23.97
N THR A 237 -29.79 16.03 -23.65
CA THR A 237 -28.78 16.00 -22.58
C THR A 237 -29.42 15.73 -21.23
N ALA A 238 -30.50 16.44 -20.88
CA ALA A 238 -31.24 16.21 -19.64
C ALA A 238 -31.83 14.80 -19.57
N PHE A 239 -32.39 14.30 -20.67
CA PHE A 239 -32.93 12.96 -20.77
C PHE A 239 -31.86 11.87 -20.59
N MET A 240 -30.72 11.98 -21.28
CA MET A 240 -29.61 11.03 -21.18
C MET A 240 -29.02 11.00 -19.76
N HIS A 241 -28.88 12.15 -19.11
CA HIS A 241 -28.40 12.25 -17.74
C HIS A 241 -29.40 11.65 -16.73
N ALA A 242 -30.71 11.81 -16.97
CA ALA A 242 -31.75 11.15 -16.18
C ALA A 242 -31.70 9.63 -16.35
N LEU A 243 -31.55 9.14 -17.59
CA LEU A 243 -31.41 7.72 -17.88
C LEU A 243 -30.16 7.13 -17.22
N GLN A 244 -29.03 7.84 -17.29
CA GLN A 244 -27.79 7.44 -16.62
C GLN A 244 -27.98 7.30 -15.10
N MET A 245 -28.73 8.20 -14.47
CA MET A 245 -29.06 8.11 -13.04
C MET A 245 -29.93 6.89 -12.70
N VAL A 246 -30.91 6.56 -13.54
CA VAL A 246 -31.77 5.39 -13.36
C VAL A 246 -30.97 4.10 -13.53
N MET A 247 -30.14 4.00 -14.59
CA MET A 247 -29.27 2.86 -14.81
C MET A 247 -28.29 2.68 -13.65
N LEU A 248 -27.79 3.77 -13.06
CA LEU A 248 -26.95 3.71 -11.89
C LEU A 248 -27.65 3.05 -10.70
N LYS A 249 -28.83 3.54 -10.34
CA LYS A 249 -29.59 3.00 -9.19
C LYS A 249 -29.87 1.51 -9.33
N ASN A 250 -30.11 1.05 -10.56
CA ASN A 250 -30.42 -0.35 -10.84
C ASN A 250 -29.18 -1.23 -11.08
N GLY A 251 -28.04 -0.65 -11.46
CA GLY A 251 -26.79 -1.36 -11.73
C GLY A 251 -25.88 -1.54 -10.50
N LEU A 252 -26.21 -0.90 -9.38
CA LEU A 252 -25.40 -0.99 -8.16
C LEU A 252 -25.67 -2.29 -7.37
N PRO A 253 -24.63 -2.95 -6.83
CA PRO A 253 -24.78 -4.07 -5.90
C PRO A 253 -25.68 -3.69 -4.71
N LYS A 254 -26.48 -4.63 -4.20
CA LYS A 254 -27.39 -4.39 -3.06
C LYS A 254 -26.67 -3.91 -1.80
N ASP A 255 -25.38 -4.19 -1.68
CA ASP A 255 -24.54 -3.80 -0.52
C ASP A 255 -23.85 -2.43 -0.70
N SER A 256 -24.24 -1.65 -1.72
CA SER A 256 -23.69 -0.31 -1.95
C SER A 256 -24.23 0.70 -0.93
N PRO A 257 -23.41 1.64 -0.42
CA PRO A 257 -23.90 2.72 0.42
C PRO A 257 -24.91 3.58 -0.38
N PRO A 258 -26.06 3.92 0.20
CA PRO A 258 -27.06 4.73 -0.49
C PRO A 258 -26.47 6.10 -0.84
N MET A 259 -26.58 6.50 -2.11
CA MET A 259 -26.17 7.85 -2.52
C MET A 259 -27.09 8.90 -1.92
N THR A 260 -26.50 9.90 -1.26
CA THR A 260 -27.26 11.05 -0.74
C THR A 260 -27.88 11.87 -1.87
N GLY A 261 -28.96 12.61 -1.60
CA GLY A 261 -29.61 13.46 -2.61
C GLY A 261 -28.64 14.44 -3.30
N TRP A 262 -27.69 14.98 -2.53
CA TRP A 262 -26.62 15.82 -3.06
C TRP A 262 -25.65 15.10 -4.00
N GLN A 263 -25.32 13.83 -3.72
CA GLN A 263 -24.50 13.01 -4.61
C GLN A 263 -25.25 12.70 -5.90
N GLN A 264 -26.54 12.38 -5.81
CA GLN A 264 -27.39 12.13 -6.98
C GLN A 264 -27.45 13.36 -7.89
N LEU A 265 -27.61 14.56 -7.31
CA LEU A 265 -27.58 15.81 -8.06
C LEU A 265 -26.23 16.05 -8.75
N ARG A 266 -25.12 15.81 -8.05
CA ARG A 266 -23.78 15.96 -8.66
C ARG A 266 -23.52 14.96 -9.79
N VAL A 267 -23.95 13.71 -9.64
CA VAL A 267 -23.85 12.71 -10.71
C VAL A 267 -24.74 13.10 -11.89
N PHE A 268 -25.92 13.66 -11.65
CA PHE A 268 -26.75 14.20 -12.73
C PHE A 268 -26.07 15.36 -13.47
N ILE A 269 -25.42 16.29 -12.77
CA ILE A 269 -24.79 17.46 -13.42
C ILE A 269 -23.49 17.08 -14.14
N PHE A 270 -22.64 16.27 -13.51
CA PHE A 270 -21.29 15.95 -13.99
C PHE A 270 -21.16 14.58 -14.65
N GLY A 271 -22.23 13.79 -14.72
CA GLY A 271 -22.28 12.50 -15.41
C GLY A 271 -21.25 11.49 -14.91
N VAL A 272 -20.53 10.88 -15.86
CA VAL A 272 -19.57 9.78 -15.62
C VAL A 272 -18.41 10.20 -14.72
N PHE A 273 -18.02 11.48 -14.71
CA PHE A 273 -16.88 11.96 -13.93
C PHE A 273 -17.13 11.85 -12.41
N GLU A 274 -18.32 12.23 -11.94
CA GLU A 274 -18.69 12.09 -10.52
C GLU A 274 -18.90 10.63 -10.13
N LEU A 275 -19.39 9.82 -11.09
CA LEU A 275 -19.55 8.39 -10.90
C LEU A 275 -18.20 7.71 -10.63
N LEU A 276 -17.16 8.02 -11.42
CA LEU A 276 -15.82 7.47 -11.23
C LEU A 276 -15.24 7.81 -9.84
N VAL A 277 -15.46 9.04 -9.36
CA VAL A 277 -15.06 9.45 -8.00
C VAL A 277 -15.79 8.62 -6.95
N TRP A 278 -17.10 8.47 -7.09
CA TRP A 278 -17.92 7.73 -6.15
C TRP A 278 -17.55 6.24 -6.13
N MET A 279 -17.37 5.61 -7.30
CA MET A 279 -16.93 4.21 -7.40
C MET A 279 -15.55 3.99 -6.77
N LYS A 280 -14.62 4.94 -6.91
CA LYS A 280 -13.30 4.87 -6.27
C LYS A 280 -13.42 4.94 -4.74
N LYS A 281 -14.24 5.85 -4.22
CA LYS A 281 -14.53 5.95 -2.77
C LYS A 281 -15.19 4.69 -2.24
N PHE A 282 -16.16 4.13 -2.98
CA PHE A 282 -16.82 2.89 -2.62
C PHE A 282 -15.83 1.71 -2.56
N LYS A 283 -15.00 1.52 -3.59
CA LYS A 283 -13.93 0.49 -3.57
C LYS A 283 -12.94 0.67 -2.42
N ALA A 284 -12.64 1.92 -2.05
CA ALA A 284 -11.78 2.20 -0.90
C ALA A 284 -12.45 1.86 0.45
N GLN A 285 -13.76 2.05 0.56
CA GLN A 285 -14.53 1.70 1.76
C GLN A 285 -14.73 0.19 1.91
N VAL A 286 -15.05 -0.53 0.84
CA VAL A 286 -15.20 -2.01 0.85
C VAL A 286 -13.89 -2.72 1.19
N LYS A 287 -12.74 -2.09 0.92
CA LYS A 287 -11.42 -2.64 1.27
C LYS A 287 -11.03 -2.45 2.74
N LYS A 288 -11.68 -1.56 3.50
CA LYS A 288 -11.39 -1.35 4.93
C LYS A 288 -11.93 -2.51 5.75
#